data_AF-A0AAV0WBY9-F1
#
_entry.id   AF-A0AAV0WBY9-F1
#
_cell.length_a   1.000
_cell.length_b   1.000
_cell.length_c   1.000
_cell.angle_alpha   90.00
_cell.angle_beta   90.00
_cell.angle_gamma   90.00
#
_symmetry.space_group_name_H-M   'P 1'
#
loop_
_entity.id
_entity.type
_entity.pdbx_description
1 polymer ?
#
loop_
_entity_poly.entity_id
_entity_poly.type
_entity_poly.pdbx_seq_one_letter_code
_entity_poly.pdbx_strand_id
1 'polypeptide(L)'
;MLDSEHASSISKGKEIFERPNIKSALSYIVSNFSFLGGSISKLENTKIPLSESIQIIDLSISKINESEGPTAELLKNKMNVVLNKNLGLKTIKCIRNILCGIADEDTMELNLHLVK
;
A
#
# COMPACT_ATOMS: atom_id res chain seq x y z
N MET A 1 28.46 9.42 -27.98
CA MET A 1 27.70 10.65 -27.65
C MET A 1 26.47 10.20 -26.88
N LEU A 2 26.14 10.86 -25.77
CA LEU A 2 24.81 10.69 -25.15
C LEU A 2 23.78 11.21 -26.15
N ASP A 3 22.73 10.44 -26.44
CA ASP A 3 21.63 10.98 -27.24
C ASP A 3 20.94 12.14 -26.50
N SER A 4 20.15 12.93 -27.22
CA SER A 4 19.49 14.11 -26.65
C SER A 4 18.53 13.78 -25.49
N GLU A 5 17.98 12.56 -25.46
CA GLU A 5 17.00 12.11 -24.47
C GLU A 5 17.68 11.75 -23.13
N HIS A 6 18.81 11.04 -23.21
CA HIS A 6 19.68 10.78 -22.07
C HIS A 6 20.26 12.08 -21.50
N ALA A 7 20.66 13.03 -22.35
CA ALA A 7 21.10 14.34 -21.91
C ALA A 7 19.97 15.12 -21.19
N SER A 8 18.73 15.04 -21.70
CA SER A 8 17.56 15.66 -21.06
C SER A 8 17.25 15.07 -19.68
N SER A 9 17.33 13.75 -19.54
CA SER A 9 17.09 13.06 -18.27
C SER A 9 18.12 13.41 -17.20
N ILE A 10 19.40 13.49 -17.58
CA ILE A 10 20.48 13.91 -16.69
C ILE A 10 20.29 15.36 -16.22
N SER A 11 19.92 16.28 -17.14
CA SER A 11 19.66 17.68 -16.79
C SER A 11 18.54 17.81 -15.76
N LYS A 12 17.41 17.15 -16.01
CA LYS A 12 16.27 17.14 -15.08
C LYS A 12 16.62 16.55 -13.72
N GLY A 13 17.43 15.49 -13.70
CA GLY A 13 17.94 14.91 -12.46
C GLY A 13 18.72 15.93 -11.63
N LYS A 14 19.65 16.66 -12.25
CA LYS A 14 20.42 17.73 -11.60
C LYS A 14 19.50 18.84 -11.05
N GLU A 15 18.55 19.31 -11.84
CA GLU A 15 17.58 20.33 -11.43
C GLU A 15 16.77 19.90 -10.19
N ILE A 16 16.39 18.61 -10.11
CA ILE A 16 15.68 18.06 -8.93
C ILE A 16 16.58 18.09 -7.69
N PHE A 17 17.87 17.77 -7.83
CA PHE A 17 18.82 17.82 -6.72
C PHE A 17 19.12 19.24 -6.22
N GLU A 18 18.90 20.25 -7.06
CA GLU A 18 18.99 21.66 -6.68
C GLU A 18 17.75 22.19 -5.96
N ARG A 19 16.63 21.45 -5.96
CA ARG A 19 15.42 21.89 -5.27
C ARG A 19 15.63 22.01 -3.76
N PRO A 20 15.17 23.11 -3.14
CA PRO A 20 15.16 23.24 -1.69
C PRO A 20 14.41 22.05 -1.08
N ASN A 21 14.94 21.53 0.03
CA ASN A 21 14.32 20.45 0.81
C ASN A 21 14.22 19.08 0.12
N ILE A 22 14.83 18.87 -1.06
CA ILE A 22 14.79 17.54 -1.71
C ILE A 22 15.41 16.45 -0.83
N LYS A 23 16.50 16.77 -0.12
CA LYS A 23 17.17 15.83 0.79
C LYS A 23 16.27 15.44 1.97
N SER A 24 15.59 16.40 2.59
CA SER A 24 14.69 16.13 3.71
C SER A 24 13.44 15.38 3.26
N ALA A 25 12.88 15.72 2.09
CA ALA A 25 11.75 15.00 1.50
C ALA A 25 12.10 13.54 1.19
N LEU A 26 13.26 13.29 0.56
CA LEU A 26 13.73 11.92 0.28
C LEU A 26 14.00 11.15 1.57
N SER A 27 14.66 11.77 2.55
CA SER A 27 14.90 11.14 3.86
C SER A 27 13.60 10.74 4.56
N TYR A 28 12.60 11.62 4.54
CA TYR A 28 11.28 11.34 5.07
C TYR A 28 10.60 10.16 4.36
N ILE A 29 10.62 10.13 3.02
CA ILE A 29 10.04 9.04 2.23
C ILE A 29 10.71 7.70 2.56
N VAL A 30 12.05 7.67 2.59
CA VAL A 30 12.81 6.45 2.89
C VAL A 30 12.55 5.97 4.31
N SER A 31 12.50 6.88 5.28
CA SER A 31 12.33 6.53 6.69
C SER A 31 10.93 5.98 7.01
N ASN A 32 9.89 6.50 6.35
CA ASN A 32 8.50 6.15 6.67
C ASN A 32 7.88 5.14 5.69
N PHE A 33 8.30 5.13 4.42
CA PHE A 33 7.57 4.41 3.35
C PHE A 33 8.41 3.43 2.55
N SER A 34 9.67 3.20 2.91
CA SER A 34 10.52 2.18 2.25
C SER A 34 9.93 0.78 2.29
N PHE A 35 9.08 0.47 3.27
CA PHE A 35 8.42 -0.83 3.37
C PHE A 35 7.43 -1.10 2.22
N LEU A 36 6.87 -0.08 1.58
CA LEU A 36 5.81 -0.23 0.56
C LEU A 36 6.28 -1.07 -0.64
N GLY A 37 7.51 -0.83 -1.10
CA GLY A 37 8.08 -1.61 -2.20
C GLY A 37 8.13 -3.10 -1.88
N GLY A 38 8.58 -3.44 -0.67
CA GLY A 38 8.61 -4.83 -0.19
C GLY A 38 7.22 -5.44 -0.03
N SER A 39 6.24 -4.68 0.48
CA SER A 39 4.85 -5.15 0.59
C SER A 39 4.24 -5.44 -0.78
N ILE A 40 4.43 -4.55 -1.76
CA ILE A 40 3.91 -4.70 -3.12
C ILE A 40 4.53 -5.93 -3.78
N SER A 41 5.86 -6.06 -3.77
CA SER A 41 6.55 -7.20 -4.39
C SER A 41 6.15 -8.55 -3.77
N LYS A 42 5.84 -8.58 -2.47
CA LYS A 42 5.29 -9.79 -1.84
C LYS A 42 3.89 -10.11 -2.35
N LEU A 43 3.01 -9.12 -2.45
CA LEU A 43 1.64 -9.29 -2.95
C LEU A 43 1.58 -9.66 -4.43
N GLU A 44 2.57 -9.27 -5.23
CA GLU A 44 2.72 -9.68 -6.63
C GLU A 44 3.13 -11.15 -6.78
N ASN A 45 3.69 -11.77 -5.74
CA ASN A 45 4.06 -13.18 -5.78
C ASN A 45 2.81 -14.06 -5.63
N THR A 46 2.54 -14.92 -6.62
CA THR A 46 1.31 -15.73 -6.69
C THR A 46 1.24 -16.89 -5.69
N LYS A 47 2.28 -17.09 -4.87
CA LYS A 47 2.41 -18.25 -3.97
C LYS A 47 2.14 -17.98 -2.49
N ILE A 48 1.69 -16.78 -2.13
CA ILE A 48 1.40 -16.45 -0.72
C ILE A 48 -0.03 -16.85 -0.32
N PRO A 49 -0.24 -17.45 0.87
CA PRO A 49 -1.57 -17.76 1.38
C PRO A 49 -2.43 -16.50 1.54
N LEU A 50 -3.75 -16.65 1.39
CA LEU A 50 -4.69 -15.53 1.53
C LEU A 50 -4.55 -14.82 2.89
N SER A 51 -4.37 -15.58 3.97
CA SER A 51 -4.17 -15.03 5.32
C SER A 51 -2.94 -14.13 5.39
N GLU A 52 -1.84 -14.54 4.77
CA GLU A 52 -0.60 -13.76 4.70
C GLU A 52 -0.75 -12.53 3.82
N SER A 53 -1.39 -12.65 2.64
CA SER A 53 -1.68 -11.52 1.75
C SER A 53 -2.47 -10.42 2.46
N ILE A 54 -3.53 -10.81 3.19
CA ILE A 54 -4.36 -9.85 3.92
C ILE A 54 -3.59 -9.26 5.10
N GLN A 55 -2.76 -10.05 5.79
CA GLN A 55 -1.89 -9.54 6.84
C GLN A 55 -0.90 -8.49 6.32
N ILE A 56 -0.30 -8.68 5.15
CA ILE A 56 0.60 -7.69 4.52
C ILE A 56 -0.15 -6.37 4.26
N ILE A 57 -1.40 -6.45 3.78
CA ILE A 57 -2.25 -5.28 3.57
C ILE A 57 -2.54 -4.58 4.90
N ASP A 58 -3.00 -5.32 5.92
CA ASP A 58 -3.36 -4.79 7.23
C ASP A 58 -2.15 -4.09 7.91
N LEU A 59 -0.97 -4.71 7.87
CA LEU A 59 0.26 -4.12 8.39
C LEU A 59 0.70 -2.87 7.61
N SER A 60 0.49 -2.87 6.30
CA SER A 60 0.82 -1.71 5.47
C SER A 60 -0.09 -0.52 5.78
N ILE A 61 -1.39 -0.77 5.99
CA ILE A 61 -2.35 0.24 6.42
C ILE A 61 -1.97 0.80 7.79
N SER A 62 -1.62 -0.06 8.76
CA SER A 62 -1.19 0.37 10.10
C SER A 62 0.00 1.33 10.03
N LYS A 63 1.06 0.94 9.31
CA LYS A 63 2.28 1.77 9.16
C LYS A 63 2.03 3.10 8.46
N ILE A 64 1.16 3.13 7.45
CA ILE A 64 0.74 4.39 6.82
C ILE A 64 0.02 5.28 7.85
N ASN A 65 -0.87 4.71 8.65
CA ASN A 65 -1.65 5.44 9.66
C ASN A 65 -0.78 5.97 10.81
N GLU A 66 0.27 5.24 11.20
CA GLU A 66 1.27 5.64 12.21
C GLU A 66 2.18 6.78 11.72
N SER A 67 2.31 6.99 10.41
CA SER A 67 3.16 8.05 9.85
C SER A 67 2.52 9.43 10.04
N GLU A 68 3.34 10.44 10.36
CA GLU A 68 2.87 11.80 10.65
C GLU A 68 3.41 12.86 9.68
N GLY A 69 2.66 13.94 9.49
CA GLY A 69 3.05 15.09 8.70
C GLY A 69 2.34 15.20 7.34
N PRO A 70 2.56 16.30 6.58
CA PRO A 70 1.77 16.61 5.39
C PRO A 70 1.85 15.54 4.29
N THR A 71 3.03 14.93 4.11
CA THR A 71 3.22 13.86 3.13
C THR A 71 2.50 12.58 3.53
N ALA A 72 2.51 12.21 4.83
CA ALA A 72 1.72 11.08 5.32
C ALA A 72 0.22 11.32 5.14
N GLU A 73 -0.26 12.53 5.41
CA GLU A 73 -1.68 12.87 5.25
C GLU A 73 -2.15 12.73 3.80
N LEU A 74 -1.34 13.18 2.83
CA LEU A 74 -1.61 12.95 1.41
C LEU A 74 -1.69 11.46 1.07
N LEU A 75 -0.78 10.65 1.64
CA LEU A 75 -0.77 9.21 1.41
C LEU A 75 -1.98 8.50 2.05
N LYS A 76 -2.34 8.85 3.29
CA LYS A 76 -3.52 8.33 4.00
C LYS A 76 -4.79 8.60 3.20
N ASN A 77 -4.95 9.82 2.70
CA ASN A 77 -6.09 10.18 1.86
C ASN A 77 -6.15 9.35 0.58
N LYS A 78 -5.02 9.20 -0.12
CA LYS A 78 -4.94 8.34 -1.31
C LYS A 78 -5.27 6.88 -0.98
N MET A 79 -4.73 6.35 0.11
CA MET A 79 -4.99 5.00 0.59
C MET A 79 -6.48 4.80 0.85
N ASN A 80 -7.12 5.68 1.60
CA ASN A 80 -8.55 5.61 1.90
C ASN A 80 -9.41 5.62 0.63
N VAL A 81 -9.07 6.47 -0.35
CA VAL A 81 -9.76 6.48 -1.65
C VAL A 81 -9.62 5.14 -2.39
N VAL A 82 -8.43 4.53 -2.38
CA VAL A 82 -8.20 3.23 -3.03
C VAL A 82 -8.95 2.11 -2.30
N LEU A 83 -8.88 2.06 -0.97
CA LEU A 83 -9.55 1.05 -0.15
C LEU A 83 -11.08 1.14 -0.31
N ASN A 84 -11.65 2.35 -0.28
CA ASN A 84 -13.09 2.56 -0.41
C ASN A 84 -13.62 2.16 -1.79
N LYS A 85 -12.80 2.29 -2.84
CA LYS A 85 -13.17 1.82 -4.19
C LYS A 85 -13.05 0.31 -4.35
N ASN A 86 -12.31 -0.37 -3.48
CA ASN A 86 -12.08 -1.79 -3.57
C ASN A 86 -13.02 -2.57 -2.64
N LEU A 87 -14.31 -2.59 -2.99
CA LEU A 87 -15.35 -3.30 -2.22
C LEU A 87 -15.04 -4.79 -2.04
N GLY A 88 -14.38 -5.41 -3.02
CA GLY A 88 -13.98 -6.82 -2.97
C GLY A 88 -12.99 -7.13 -1.84
N LEU A 89 -12.21 -6.14 -1.37
CA LEU A 89 -11.32 -6.34 -0.24
C LEU A 89 -12.09 -6.70 1.04
N LYS A 90 -13.28 -6.14 1.28
CA LYS A 90 -14.11 -6.49 2.44
C LYS A 90 -14.51 -7.96 2.39
N THR A 91 -15.00 -8.42 1.24
CA THR A 91 -15.37 -9.82 1.02
C THR A 91 -14.18 -10.76 1.24
N ILE A 92 -13.01 -10.41 0.71
CA ILE A 92 -11.81 -11.24 0.84
C ILE A 92 -11.32 -11.30 2.31
N LYS A 93 -11.42 -10.20 3.07
CA LYS A 93 -11.12 -10.20 4.52
C LYS A 93 -12.07 -11.11 5.29
N CYS A 94 -13.36 -11.10 4.95
CA CYS A 94 -14.36 -12.01 5.54
C CYS A 94 -14.00 -13.48 5.25
N ILE A 95 -13.68 -13.83 4.00
CA ILE A 95 -13.21 -15.17 3.63
C ILE A 95 -11.96 -15.57 4.45
N ARG A 96 -10.99 -14.66 4.60
CA ARG A 96 -9.82 -14.89 5.45
C ARG A 96 -10.23 -15.22 6.88
N ASN A 97 -11.16 -14.47 7.47
CA ASN A 97 -11.62 -14.68 8.85
C ASN A 97 -12.27 -16.05 9.02
N ILE A 98 -13.13 -16.47 8.09
CA ILE A 98 -13.71 -17.83 8.04
C ILE A 98 -12.61 -18.90 8.03
N LEU A 99 -11.63 -18.77 7.13
CA LEU A 99 -10.53 -19.74 7.00
C LEU A 99 -9.65 -19.80 8.25
N CYS A 100 -9.57 -18.70 9.02
CA CYS A 100 -8.85 -18.63 10.28
C CYS A 100 -9.70 -19.02 11.51
N GLY A 101 -10.97 -19.38 11.33
CA GLY A 101 -11.87 -19.72 12.43
C GLY A 101 -12.28 -18.52 13.30
N ILE A 102 -12.22 -17.31 12.76
CA ILE A 102 -12.64 -16.07 13.42
C ILE A 102 -14.09 -15.79 13.05
N ALA A 103 -14.98 -15.70 14.05
CA ALA A 103 -16.38 -15.31 13.86
C ALA A 103 -16.56 -13.83 14.19
N ASP A 104 -16.85 -13.01 13.19
CA ASP A 104 -17.30 -11.62 13.34
C ASP A 104 -18.68 -11.40 12.69
N GLU A 105 -19.32 -10.26 12.95
CA GLU A 105 -20.65 -9.91 12.40
C GLU A 105 -20.69 -9.98 10.86
N ASP A 106 -19.64 -9.50 10.20
CA ASP A 106 -19.50 -9.54 8.74
C ASP A 106 -19.38 -10.98 8.19
N THR A 107 -18.89 -11.91 9.00
CA THR A 107 -18.75 -13.34 8.68
C THR A 107 -20.11 -14.05 8.69
N MET A 108 -21.04 -13.60 9.54
CA MET A 108 -22.38 -14.21 9.66
C MET A 108 -23.27 -13.88 8.45
N GLU A 109 -23.13 -12.69 7.85
CA GLU A 109 -23.91 -12.29 6.66
C GLU A 109 -23.53 -13.05 5.38
N LEU A 110 -22.25 -13.39 5.21
CA LEU A 110 -21.76 -14.14 4.04
C LEU A 110 -22.26 -15.60 4.06
N ASN A 111 -22.30 -16.21 5.24
CA ASN A 111 -22.78 -17.59 5.42
C ASN A 111 -24.27 -17.75 5.08
N LEU A 112 -25.10 -16.72 5.27
CA LEU A 112 -26.53 -16.76 4.93
C LEU A 112 -26.81 -16.82 3.42
N HIS A 113 -25.88 -16.37 2.58
CA HIS A 113 -26.04 -16.36 1.12
C HIS A 113 -25.52 -17.63 0.44
N LEU A 114 -24.72 -18.45 1.13
CA LEU A 114 -24.12 -19.68 0.60
C LEU A 114 -24.90 -20.96 0.98
N VAL A 115 -25.92 -20.87 1.82
CA VAL A 115 -26.76 -22.00 2.30
C VAL A 115 -28.14 -22.00 1.60
N LYS A 116 -28.19 -21.68 0.30
CA LYS A 116 -29.41 -21.82 -0.51
C LYS A 116 -29.26 -22.96 -1.51
#